data_AF-A0AAD1SUT6-F1
#
_entry.id   AF-A0AAD1SUT6-F1
#
_cell.length_a   1.000
_cell.length_b   1.000
_cell.length_c   1.000
_cell.angle_alpha   90.00
_cell.angle_beta   90.00
_cell.angle_gamma   90.00
#
_symmetry.space_group_name_H-M   'P 1'
#
loop_
_entity.id
_entity.type
_entity.pdbx_description
1 polymer ?
#
loop_
_entity_poly.entity_id
_entity_poly.type
_entity_poly.pdbx_seq_one_letter_code
_entity_poly.pdbx_strand_id
1 'polypeptide(L)'
;MCKAMPQELRKLSGKHPSVVIIPLDTTNSANVNACVKEVEKHLSGQHLDLLINNAGVLHPQTLETQTAEDMLEVYNINVVGPMLVAQAFHPLLKRSGAESKEKSAIVHISALLGSLEDLPRLFSHFPVISYRCSKAALNMLSRCQAVGYKEDGIITIAIHPGWVQTDMGGNQGLHAMNSCIANQSRFNNAKAFSLRFGITAGSQEKF
;
A
#
# COMPACT_ATOMS: atom_id res chain seq x y z
N MET A 1 -3.41 -19.93 4.88
CA MET A 1 -4.32 -20.50 3.85
C MET A 1 -4.39 -19.52 2.69
N CYS A 2 -4.09 -19.97 1.46
CA CYS A 2 -4.18 -19.12 0.27
C CYS A 2 -5.66 -18.86 -0.03
N LYS A 3 -6.17 -17.66 0.26
CA LYS A 3 -7.55 -17.30 -0.05
C LYS A 3 -7.75 -17.35 -1.58
N ALA A 4 -8.91 -17.84 -2.02
CA ALA A 4 -9.25 -17.84 -3.43
C ALA A 4 -9.15 -16.43 -4.01
N MET A 5 -8.53 -16.29 -5.19
CA MET A 5 -8.40 -15.00 -5.86
C MET A 5 -9.80 -14.35 -6.03
N PRO A 6 -9.97 -13.04 -5.77
CA PRO A 6 -11.25 -12.36 -5.93
C PRO A 6 -11.78 -12.46 -7.38
N GLN A 7 -13.09 -12.70 -7.54
CA GLN A 7 -13.72 -12.83 -8.87
C GLN A 7 -13.54 -11.56 -9.71
N GLU A 8 -13.62 -10.38 -9.10
CA GLU A 8 -13.49 -9.10 -9.80
C GLU A 8 -12.08 -8.88 -10.36
N LEU A 9 -11.03 -9.33 -9.65
CA LEU A 9 -9.67 -9.27 -10.20
C LEU A 9 -9.52 -10.20 -11.41
N ARG A 10 -10.08 -11.42 -11.35
CA ARG A 10 -10.10 -12.34 -12.51
C ARG A 10 -10.80 -11.73 -13.72
N LYS A 11 -11.95 -11.06 -13.51
CA LYS A 11 -12.67 -10.37 -14.58
C LYS A 11 -11.83 -9.23 -15.17
N LEU A 12 -11.13 -8.48 -14.33
CA LEU A 12 -10.28 -7.37 -14.76
C LEU A 12 -9.10 -7.87 -15.62
N SER A 13 -8.37 -8.90 -15.16
CA SER A 13 -7.25 -9.47 -15.92
C SER A 13 -7.70 -10.11 -17.23
N GLY A 14 -8.91 -10.70 -17.26
CA GLY A 14 -9.50 -11.22 -18.50
C GLY A 14 -9.82 -10.14 -19.54
N LYS A 15 -10.05 -8.89 -19.11
CA LYS A 15 -10.36 -7.75 -19.99
C LYS A 15 -9.12 -6.93 -20.38
N HIS A 16 -8.07 -6.96 -19.57
CA HIS A 16 -6.87 -6.14 -19.75
C HIS A 16 -5.61 -7.01 -19.72
N PRO A 17 -5.03 -7.35 -20.89
CA PRO A 17 -3.83 -8.19 -20.98
C PRO A 17 -2.60 -7.62 -20.24
N SER A 18 -2.57 -6.30 -20.01
CA SER A 18 -1.53 -5.62 -19.23
C SER A 18 -1.66 -5.81 -17.72
N VAL A 19 -2.76 -6.41 -17.23
CA VAL A 19 -3.01 -6.68 -15.82
C VAL A 19 -2.61 -8.12 -15.51
N VAL A 20 -1.52 -8.26 -14.78
CA VAL A 20 -1.04 -9.56 -14.28
C VAL A 20 -1.32 -9.64 -12.78
N ILE A 21 -1.88 -10.77 -12.34
CA ILE A 21 -2.22 -11.01 -10.93
C ILE A 21 -1.19 -11.96 -10.33
N ILE A 22 -0.48 -11.49 -9.30
CA ILE A 22 0.53 -12.28 -8.59
C ILE A 22 0.13 -12.31 -7.10
N PRO A 23 0.01 -13.49 -6.48
CA PRO A 23 -0.22 -13.60 -5.05
C PRO A 23 0.92 -12.96 -4.25
N LEU A 24 0.58 -12.16 -3.24
CA LEU A 24 1.54 -11.56 -2.33
C LEU A 24 0.97 -11.54 -0.90
N ASP A 25 1.76 -12.07 0.02
CA ASP A 25 1.64 -11.84 1.46
C ASP A 25 2.83 -10.96 1.88
N THR A 26 2.52 -9.68 2.16
CA THR A 26 3.53 -8.68 2.50
C THR A 26 4.22 -8.94 3.82
N THR A 27 3.64 -9.77 4.69
CA THR A 27 4.20 -10.11 6.01
C THR A 27 5.16 -11.30 5.97
N ASN A 28 5.29 -11.96 4.82
CA ASN A 28 6.12 -13.13 4.64
C ASN A 28 7.24 -12.86 3.63
N SER A 29 8.47 -12.64 4.13
CA SER A 29 9.63 -12.31 3.28
C SER A 29 9.92 -13.34 2.19
N ALA A 30 9.67 -14.64 2.44
CA ALA A 30 9.86 -15.68 1.42
C ALA A 30 8.83 -15.56 0.30
N ASN A 31 7.59 -15.23 0.64
CA ASN A 31 6.53 -14.95 -0.34
C ASN A 31 6.81 -13.66 -1.13
N VAL A 32 7.26 -12.58 -0.47
CA VAL A 32 7.68 -11.34 -1.12
C VAL A 32 8.80 -11.61 -2.14
N ASN A 33 9.83 -12.36 -1.76
CA ASN A 33 10.93 -12.71 -2.67
C ASN A 33 10.48 -13.59 -3.84
N ALA A 34 9.53 -14.51 -3.62
CA ALA A 34 8.94 -15.29 -4.70
C ALA A 34 8.13 -14.41 -5.66
N CYS A 35 7.40 -13.42 -5.14
CA CYS A 35 6.66 -12.43 -5.94
C CYS A 35 7.61 -11.60 -6.82
N VAL A 36 8.73 -11.12 -6.28
CA VAL A 36 9.75 -10.38 -7.07
C VAL A 36 10.23 -11.22 -8.25
N LYS A 37 10.57 -12.49 -8.03
CA LYS A 37 11.01 -13.39 -9.11
C LYS A 37 9.95 -13.60 -10.20
N GLU A 38 8.68 -13.61 -9.82
CA GLU A 38 7.59 -13.71 -10.80
C GLU A 38 7.43 -12.42 -11.59
N VAL A 39 7.48 -11.26 -10.93
CA VAL A 39 7.47 -9.95 -11.59
C VAL A 39 8.64 -9.82 -12.56
N GLU A 40 9.84 -10.27 -12.20
CA GLU A 40 11.02 -10.23 -13.08
C GLU A 40 10.80 -10.97 -14.40
N LYS A 41 10.14 -12.14 -14.37
CA LYS A 41 9.80 -12.88 -15.60
C LYS A 41 8.87 -12.06 -16.49
N HIS A 42 7.86 -11.43 -15.90
CA HIS A 42 6.91 -10.60 -16.65
C HIS A 42 7.54 -9.31 -17.20
N LEU A 43 8.52 -8.73 -16.51
CA LEU A 43 9.26 -7.56 -16.99
C LEU A 43 10.22 -7.91 -18.13
N SER A 44 10.63 -9.18 -18.28
CA SER A 44 11.51 -9.64 -19.36
C SER A 44 12.80 -8.80 -19.46
N GLY A 45 13.43 -8.54 -18.31
CA GLY A 45 14.64 -7.71 -18.21
C GLY A 45 14.39 -6.21 -18.07
N GLN A 46 13.15 -5.74 -18.22
CA GLN A 46 12.80 -4.34 -17.95
C GLN A 46 12.85 -4.01 -16.45
N HIS A 47 12.76 -2.72 -16.15
CA HIS A 47 12.70 -2.18 -14.81
C HIS A 47 11.26 -2.04 -14.29
N LEU A 48 11.12 -1.75 -13.00
CA LEU A 48 9.85 -1.35 -12.39
C LEU A 48 9.85 0.17 -12.19
N ASP A 49 8.82 0.85 -12.65
CA ASP A 49 8.72 2.32 -12.55
C ASP A 49 8.00 2.79 -11.29
N LEU A 50 7.03 2.00 -10.82
CA LEU A 50 6.14 2.42 -9.74
C LEU A 50 5.80 1.23 -8.85
N LEU A 51 6.05 1.38 -7.55
CA LEU A 51 5.60 0.48 -6.50
C LEU A 51 4.55 1.20 -5.64
N ILE A 52 3.36 0.62 -5.49
CA ILE A 52 2.31 1.17 -4.63
C ILE A 52 2.04 0.21 -3.47
N ASN A 53 2.46 0.60 -2.27
CA ASN A 53 2.11 -0.10 -1.03
C ASN A 53 0.73 0.36 -0.56
N ASN A 54 -0.30 -0.36 -1.01
CA ASN A 54 -1.70 -0.11 -0.65
C ASN A 54 -2.25 -1.06 0.42
N ALA A 55 -1.71 -2.27 0.51
CA ALA A 55 -2.16 -3.26 1.50
C ALA A 55 -2.08 -2.68 2.93
N GLY A 56 -3.15 -2.87 3.70
CA GLY A 56 -3.22 -2.42 5.08
C GLY A 56 -4.49 -2.89 5.81
N VAL A 57 -4.42 -2.96 7.12
CA VAL A 57 -5.54 -3.32 8.00
C VAL A 57 -5.78 -2.23 9.03
N LEU A 58 -7.00 -2.22 9.58
CA LEU A 58 -7.41 -1.37 10.69
C LEU A 58 -8.14 -2.27 11.68
N HIS A 59 -7.76 -2.19 12.96
CA HIS A 59 -8.54 -2.76 14.06
C HIS A 59 -9.22 -1.61 14.82
N PRO A 60 -10.55 -1.64 15.00
CA PRO A 60 -11.30 -0.54 15.59
C PRO A 60 -11.25 -0.57 17.13
N GLN A 61 -10.05 -0.64 17.71
CA GLN A 61 -9.84 -0.63 19.16
C GLN A 61 -9.56 0.78 19.69
N THR A 62 -10.14 1.08 20.86
CA THR A 62 -9.96 2.30 21.64
C THR A 62 -8.74 2.20 22.57
N LEU A 63 -8.41 3.25 23.33
CA LEU A 63 -7.31 3.20 24.31
C LEU A 63 -7.53 2.11 25.37
N GLU A 64 -8.78 1.91 25.78
CA GLU A 64 -9.18 1.00 26.84
C GLU A 64 -9.20 -0.46 26.38
N THR A 65 -9.38 -0.70 25.09
CA THR A 65 -9.55 -2.04 24.51
C THR A 65 -8.38 -2.48 23.64
N GLN A 66 -7.40 -1.61 23.38
CA GLN A 66 -6.23 -1.91 22.56
C GLN A 66 -5.36 -3.00 23.19
N THR A 67 -5.04 -4.03 22.42
CA THR A 67 -4.15 -5.11 22.81
C THR A 67 -2.77 -4.98 22.17
N ALA A 68 -1.77 -5.63 22.75
CA ALA A 68 -0.42 -5.70 22.17
C ALA A 68 -0.42 -6.50 20.87
N GLU A 69 -1.23 -7.55 20.80
CA GLU A 69 -1.42 -8.41 19.63
C GLU A 69 -1.93 -7.59 18.44
N ASP A 70 -2.99 -6.80 18.64
CA ASP A 70 -3.54 -5.92 17.59
C ASP A 70 -2.52 -4.84 17.18
N MET A 71 -1.77 -4.28 18.13
CA MET A 71 -0.69 -3.31 17.82
C MET A 71 0.37 -3.94 16.90
N LEU A 72 0.83 -5.15 17.24
CA LEU A 72 1.86 -5.86 16.49
C LEU A 72 1.34 -6.31 15.12
N GLU A 73 0.12 -6.83 15.01
CA GLU A 73 -0.47 -7.25 13.74
C GLU A 73 -0.62 -6.06 12.78
N VAL A 74 -1.24 -4.96 13.23
CA VAL A 74 -1.38 -3.76 12.39
C VAL A 74 -0.01 -3.21 12.00
N TYR A 75 0.95 -3.15 12.92
CA TYR A 75 2.29 -2.65 12.61
C TYR A 75 3.01 -3.55 11.59
N ASN A 76 2.91 -4.87 11.75
CA ASN A 76 3.52 -5.84 10.85
C ASN A 76 2.96 -5.68 9.42
N ILE A 77 1.64 -5.53 9.28
CA ILE A 77 1.00 -5.40 7.97
C ILE A 77 1.21 -4.00 7.37
N ASN A 78 0.97 -2.94 8.13
CA ASN A 78 0.94 -1.56 7.61
C ASN A 78 2.31 -0.89 7.51
N VAL A 79 3.34 -1.42 8.18
CA VAL A 79 4.68 -0.80 8.24
C VAL A 79 5.77 -1.78 7.83
N VAL A 80 5.88 -2.92 8.50
CA VAL A 80 6.93 -3.92 8.19
C VAL A 80 6.71 -4.51 6.80
N GLY A 81 5.47 -4.80 6.42
CA GLY A 81 5.14 -5.26 5.07
C GLY A 81 5.62 -4.32 3.97
N PRO A 82 5.20 -3.04 3.94
CA PRO A 82 5.70 -2.05 2.99
C PRO A 82 7.23 -1.88 3.01
N MET A 83 7.87 -2.02 4.17
CA MET A 83 9.34 -2.01 4.27
C MET A 83 9.95 -3.21 3.54
N LEU A 84 9.49 -4.43 3.81
CA LEU A 84 9.99 -5.66 3.18
C LEU A 84 9.76 -5.65 1.67
N VAL A 85 8.58 -5.22 1.23
CA VAL A 85 8.25 -5.10 -0.20
C VAL A 85 9.17 -4.08 -0.86
N ALA A 86 9.33 -2.88 -0.29
CA ALA A 86 10.23 -1.87 -0.84
C ALA A 86 11.69 -2.36 -0.94
N GLN A 87 12.18 -3.07 0.08
CA GLN A 87 13.54 -3.66 0.07
C GLN A 87 13.69 -4.70 -1.03
N ALA A 88 12.72 -5.61 -1.18
CA ALA A 88 12.81 -6.70 -2.16
C ALA A 88 12.69 -6.19 -3.61
N PHE A 89 11.87 -5.16 -3.84
CA PHE A 89 11.68 -4.56 -5.18
C PHE A 89 12.70 -3.47 -5.52
N HIS A 90 13.52 -3.03 -4.55
CA HIS A 90 14.52 -1.98 -4.74
C HIS A 90 15.45 -2.20 -5.95
N PRO A 91 15.98 -3.41 -6.22
CA PRO A 91 16.82 -3.62 -7.41
C PRO A 91 16.10 -3.31 -8.73
N LEU A 92 14.81 -3.65 -8.83
CA LEU A 92 14.01 -3.39 -10.04
C LEU A 92 13.71 -1.91 -10.24
N LEU A 93 13.47 -1.19 -9.14
CA LEU A 93 13.23 0.26 -9.13
C LEU A 93 14.52 1.03 -9.43
N LYS A 94 15.65 0.58 -8.88
CA LYS A 94 16.97 1.19 -9.12
C LYS A 94 17.40 1.08 -10.57
N ARG A 95 17.12 -0.04 -11.25
CA ARG A 95 17.36 -0.17 -12.70
C ARG A 95 16.66 0.93 -13.51
N SER A 96 15.41 1.28 -13.16
CA SER A 96 14.67 2.36 -13.83
C SER A 96 15.40 3.71 -13.72
N GLY A 97 15.89 4.06 -12.52
CA GLY A 97 16.65 5.31 -12.32
C GLY A 97 18.04 5.33 -12.96
N ALA A 98 18.64 4.17 -13.21
CA ALA A 98 19.94 4.06 -13.87
C ALA A 98 19.83 4.03 -15.40
N GLU A 99 18.84 3.32 -15.95
CA GLU A 99 18.67 3.09 -17.38
C GLU A 99 17.77 4.14 -18.04
N SER A 100 16.83 4.70 -17.30
CA SER A 100 15.89 5.72 -17.78
C SER A 100 16.27 7.09 -17.20
N LYS A 101 16.12 8.16 -17.99
CA LYS A 101 16.22 9.54 -17.48
C LYS A 101 15.06 9.90 -16.54
N GLU A 102 14.07 9.02 -16.40
CA GLU A 102 12.89 9.18 -15.55
C GLU A 102 13.12 8.52 -14.18
N LYS A 103 12.50 9.09 -13.14
CA LYS A 103 12.62 8.60 -11.77
C LYS A 103 11.57 7.52 -11.50
N SER A 104 11.98 6.41 -10.91
CA SER A 104 11.04 5.45 -10.34
C SER A 104 10.47 5.97 -9.02
N ALA A 105 9.34 5.41 -8.57
CA ALA A 105 8.67 5.86 -7.37
C ALA A 105 8.13 4.73 -6.49
N ILE A 106 8.18 4.96 -5.18
CA ILE A 106 7.50 4.19 -4.14
C ILE A 106 6.42 5.08 -3.54
N VAL A 107 5.18 4.61 -3.59
CA VAL A 107 4.01 5.29 -3.03
C VAL A 107 3.44 4.46 -1.90
N HIS A 108 3.44 5.02 -0.70
CA HIS A 108 2.76 4.45 0.45
C HIS A 108 1.38 5.07 0.60
N ILE A 109 0.34 4.23 0.65
CA ILE A 109 -1.01 4.69 0.96
C ILE A 109 -1.11 4.84 2.49
N SER A 110 -0.95 6.07 2.94
CA SER A 110 -1.06 6.47 4.34
C SER A 110 -2.48 6.98 4.64
N ALA A 111 -2.65 7.67 5.76
CA ALA A 111 -3.91 8.27 6.16
C ALA A 111 -3.70 9.56 6.93
N LEU A 112 -4.68 10.47 6.86
CA LEU A 112 -4.76 11.63 7.75
C LEU A 112 -4.71 11.23 9.23
N LEU A 113 -5.20 10.03 9.57
CA LEU A 113 -5.15 9.49 10.93
C LEU A 113 -3.73 9.24 11.46
N GLY A 114 -2.71 9.18 10.59
CA GLY A 114 -1.30 9.14 10.98
C GLY A 114 -0.67 10.52 11.22
N SER A 115 -1.43 11.61 11.10
CA SER A 115 -0.98 12.98 11.38
C SER A 115 -0.94 13.23 12.88
N LEU A 116 0.22 13.63 13.39
CA LEU A 116 0.38 14.04 14.79
C LEU A 116 -0.31 15.38 15.06
N GLU A 117 -0.31 16.27 14.06
CA GLU A 117 -0.90 17.61 14.15
C GLU A 117 -2.44 17.56 14.14
N ASP A 118 -3.05 16.72 13.30
CA ASP A 118 -4.51 16.58 13.24
C ASP A 118 -5.10 15.70 14.35
N LEU A 119 -4.27 15.01 15.13
CA LEU A 119 -4.72 14.04 16.13
C LEU A 119 -5.74 14.64 17.11
N PRO A 120 -5.50 15.80 17.76
CA PRO A 120 -6.47 16.36 18.71
C PRO A 120 -7.86 16.62 18.11
N ARG A 121 -7.91 16.98 16.82
CA ARG A 121 -9.17 17.28 16.10
C ARG A 121 -9.92 16.02 15.69
N LEU A 122 -9.22 14.94 15.37
CA LEU A 122 -9.81 13.73 14.77
C LEU A 122 -10.01 12.58 15.75
N PHE A 123 -9.39 12.64 16.94
CA PHE A 123 -9.32 11.49 17.85
C PHE A 123 -10.69 11.04 18.33
N SER A 124 -11.56 11.96 18.74
CA SER A 124 -12.91 11.68 19.24
C SER A 124 -13.79 10.94 18.23
N HIS A 125 -13.59 11.17 16.93
CA HIS A 125 -14.36 10.53 15.86
C HIS A 125 -13.78 9.17 15.45
N PHE A 126 -12.46 8.99 15.58
CA PHE A 126 -11.77 7.79 15.13
C PHE A 126 -10.68 7.37 16.13
N PRO A 127 -11.03 6.81 17.30
CA PRO A 127 -10.06 6.46 18.34
C PRO A 127 -9.31 5.14 18.05
N VAL A 128 -8.86 4.94 16.80
CA VAL A 128 -8.24 3.67 16.32
C VAL A 128 -6.72 3.64 16.54
N ILE A 129 -6.29 3.15 17.70
CA ILE A 129 -4.93 3.40 18.22
C ILE A 129 -3.84 2.77 17.35
N SER A 130 -3.90 1.45 17.14
CA SER A 130 -2.91 0.73 16.34
C SER A 130 -2.77 1.27 14.92
N TYR A 131 -3.90 1.60 14.28
CA TYR A 131 -3.91 2.16 12.94
C TYR A 131 -3.21 3.52 12.88
N ARG A 132 -3.53 4.44 13.80
CA ARG A 132 -2.89 5.77 13.89
C ARG A 132 -1.38 5.66 14.05
N CYS A 133 -0.93 4.87 15.02
CA CYS A 133 0.49 4.63 15.27
C CYS A 133 1.17 4.04 14.03
N SER A 134 0.54 3.06 13.37
CA SER A 134 1.11 2.45 12.17
C SER A 134 1.23 3.43 11.00
N LYS A 135 0.26 4.32 10.78
CA LYS A 135 0.30 5.30 9.69
C LYS A 135 1.27 6.45 9.97
N ALA A 136 1.44 6.84 11.23
CA ALA A 136 2.52 7.74 11.63
C ALA A 136 3.91 7.12 11.38
N ALA A 137 4.09 5.84 11.74
CA ALA A 137 5.32 5.10 11.45
C ALA A 137 5.55 4.92 9.95
N LEU A 138 4.50 4.67 9.17
CA LEU A 138 4.59 4.58 7.70
C LEU A 138 5.00 5.92 7.07
N ASN A 139 4.54 7.04 7.62
CA ASN A 139 5.01 8.38 7.21
C ASN A 139 6.51 8.55 7.49
N MET A 140 6.99 8.11 8.66
CA MET A 140 8.43 8.13 8.96
C MET A 140 9.22 7.21 8.03
N LEU A 141 8.76 5.98 7.79
CA LEU A 141 9.37 5.05 6.85
C LEU A 141 9.50 5.66 5.45
N SER A 142 8.44 6.32 4.97
CA SER A 142 8.45 7.04 3.69
C SER A 142 9.53 8.11 3.64
N ARG A 143 9.73 8.89 4.71
CA ARG A 143 10.80 9.89 4.81
C ARG A 143 12.19 9.26 4.83
N CYS A 144 12.38 8.19 5.61
CA CYS A 144 13.64 7.46 5.64
C CYS A 144 14.02 6.92 4.25
N GLN A 145 13.06 6.33 3.54
CA GLN A 145 13.26 5.82 2.18
C GLN A 145 13.51 6.94 1.15
N ALA A 146 12.80 8.06 1.25
CA ALA A 146 13.03 9.21 0.37
C ALA A 146 14.46 9.76 0.50
N VAL A 147 15.03 9.74 1.70
CA VAL A 147 16.43 10.13 1.94
C VAL A 147 17.37 9.01 1.49
N GLY A 148 17.12 7.76 1.92
CA GLY A 148 18.02 6.63 1.70
C GLY A 148 18.12 6.16 0.25
N TYR A 149 17.05 6.32 -0.55
CA TYR A 149 17.02 5.90 -1.96
C TYR A 149 17.20 7.06 -2.94
N LYS A 150 17.55 8.26 -2.44
CA LYS A 150 17.72 9.46 -3.26
C LYS A 150 18.77 9.27 -4.37
N GLU A 151 19.92 8.69 -4.04
CA GLU A 151 21.03 8.46 -4.98
C GLU A 151 20.71 7.37 -6.01
N ASP A 152 19.74 6.51 -5.72
CA ASP A 152 19.24 5.51 -6.68
C ASP A 152 18.17 6.10 -7.63
N GLY A 153 17.89 7.40 -7.53
CA GLY A 153 16.88 8.06 -8.37
C GLY A 153 15.43 7.72 -8.02
N ILE A 154 15.19 7.12 -6.85
CA ILE A 154 13.86 6.65 -6.44
C ILE A 154 13.15 7.72 -5.60
N ILE A 155 11.99 8.18 -6.06
CA ILE A 155 11.10 9.06 -5.30
C ILE A 155 10.33 8.21 -4.29
N THR A 156 10.23 8.62 -3.03
CA THR A 156 9.31 7.99 -2.08
C THR A 156 8.34 9.01 -1.50
N ILE A 157 7.04 8.70 -1.55
CA ILE A 157 5.98 9.57 -1.02
C ILE A 157 4.94 8.78 -0.23
N ALA A 158 4.29 9.45 0.72
CA ALA A 158 3.13 8.96 1.43
C ALA A 158 1.90 9.78 1.02
N ILE A 159 0.80 9.12 0.67
CA ILE A 159 -0.42 9.77 0.19
C ILE A 159 -1.59 9.39 1.10
N HIS A 160 -2.35 10.37 1.57
CA HIS A 160 -3.68 10.13 2.12
C HIS A 160 -4.71 10.10 0.97
N PRO A 161 -5.47 9.01 0.79
CA PRO A 161 -6.41 8.88 -0.32
C PRO A 161 -7.76 9.61 -0.11
N GLY A 162 -7.93 10.32 1.01
CA GLY A 162 -9.25 10.77 1.49
C GLY A 162 -9.94 9.70 2.34
N TRP A 163 -11.11 10.03 2.89
CA TRP A 163 -11.99 9.05 3.53
C TRP A 163 -12.82 8.38 2.44
N VAL A 164 -12.38 7.21 1.97
CA VAL A 164 -12.95 6.53 0.81
C VAL A 164 -13.95 5.46 1.24
N GLN A 165 -15.10 5.38 0.57
CA GLN A 165 -16.06 4.30 0.77
C GLN A 165 -15.48 2.95 0.32
N THR A 166 -15.02 2.19 1.29
CA THR A 166 -14.48 0.82 1.17
C THR A 166 -14.88 0.06 2.43
N ASP A 167 -14.65 -1.26 2.49
CA ASP A 167 -14.88 -2.03 3.71
C ASP A 167 -14.15 -1.42 4.93
N MET A 168 -12.94 -0.89 4.73
CA MET A 168 -12.17 -0.21 5.79
C MET A 168 -12.73 1.19 6.13
N GLY A 169 -13.27 1.91 5.14
CA GLY A 169 -13.81 3.25 5.33
C GLY A 169 -15.26 3.28 5.82
N GLY A 170 -15.99 2.17 5.71
CA GLY A 170 -17.40 2.07 6.02
C GLY A 170 -18.30 2.85 5.06
N ASN A 171 -19.61 2.79 5.31
CA ASN A 171 -20.64 3.36 4.44
C ASN A 171 -20.68 4.89 4.40
N GLN A 172 -19.97 5.56 5.33
CA GLN A 172 -19.88 7.01 5.39
C GLN A 172 -18.67 7.58 4.62
N GLY A 173 -17.83 6.72 4.05
CA GLY A 173 -16.77 7.16 3.17
C GLY A 173 -17.31 7.88 1.93
N LEU A 174 -16.55 8.83 1.40
CA LEU A 174 -16.86 9.51 0.16
C LEU A 174 -16.66 8.57 -1.03
N HIS A 175 -17.53 8.66 -2.03
CA HIS A 175 -17.35 7.96 -3.30
C HIS A 175 -16.07 8.47 -3.98
N ALA A 176 -15.15 7.54 -4.26
CA ALA A 176 -13.77 7.82 -4.72
C ALA A 176 -13.66 8.74 -5.96
N MET A 177 -14.70 8.86 -6.78
CA MET A 177 -14.65 9.61 -8.03
C MET A 177 -14.53 11.14 -7.85
N ASN A 178 -14.98 11.72 -6.74
CA ASN A 178 -14.97 13.19 -6.59
C ASN A 178 -13.74 13.75 -5.86
N SER A 179 -13.00 12.94 -5.08
CA SER A 179 -11.84 13.41 -4.32
C SER A 179 -10.47 13.07 -4.94
N CYS A 180 -10.38 12.00 -5.74
CA CYS A 180 -9.10 11.51 -6.27
C CYS A 180 -8.59 12.29 -7.50
N ILE A 181 -9.49 12.85 -8.32
CA ILE A 181 -9.14 13.46 -9.62
C ILE A 181 -8.30 14.75 -9.47
N ALA A 182 -8.41 15.46 -8.35
CA ALA A 182 -7.65 16.70 -8.13
C ALA A 182 -6.12 16.47 -7.99
N ASN A 183 -5.67 15.27 -7.58
CA ASN A 183 -4.25 14.98 -7.35
C ASN A 183 -3.59 14.07 -8.41
N GLN A 184 -4.36 13.51 -9.35
CA GLN A 184 -3.90 12.40 -10.21
C GLN A 184 -3.42 12.82 -11.60
N SER A 185 -3.59 14.09 -12.00
CA SER A 185 -3.30 14.60 -13.36
C SER A 185 -1.82 14.66 -13.76
N ARG A 186 -0.88 14.17 -12.94
CA ARG A 186 0.58 14.23 -13.21
C ARG A 186 1.24 12.93 -13.66
N PHE A 187 0.54 11.80 -13.70
CA PHE A 187 1.16 10.48 -13.94
C PHE A 187 0.75 9.76 -15.25
N ASN A 188 0.12 10.46 -16.20
CA ASN A 188 -0.51 9.84 -17.37
C ASN A 188 0.44 9.17 -18.41
N ASN A 189 1.76 9.22 -18.25
CA ASN A 189 2.71 8.66 -19.23
C ASN A 189 3.59 7.51 -18.71
N ALA A 190 3.45 7.08 -17.45
CA ALA A 190 4.24 5.96 -16.94
C ALA A 190 3.63 4.61 -17.35
N LYS A 191 4.47 3.63 -17.73
CA LYS A 191 4.06 2.22 -17.83
C LYS A 191 3.72 1.71 -16.43
N ALA A 192 2.50 1.94 -15.98
CA ALA A 192 2.06 1.60 -14.63
C ALA A 192 1.76 0.09 -14.54
N PHE A 193 2.59 -0.65 -13.81
CA PHE A 193 2.22 -1.97 -13.32
C PHE A 193 1.43 -1.80 -12.01
N SER A 194 0.10 -1.76 -12.11
CA SER A 194 -0.78 -1.64 -10.95
C SER A 194 -1.08 -3.01 -10.34
N LEU A 195 -0.30 -3.43 -9.35
CA LEU A 195 -0.71 -4.50 -8.42
C LEU A 195 -1.83 -3.99 -7.52
N ARG A 196 -3.09 -4.25 -7.91
CA ARG A 196 -4.24 -4.04 -7.03
C ARG A 196 -4.42 -5.26 -6.14
N PHE A 197 -4.05 -5.10 -4.87
CA PHE A 197 -4.35 -6.09 -3.84
C PHE A 197 -5.78 -5.93 -3.35
N GLY A 198 -6.54 -7.02 -3.40
CA GLY A 198 -7.84 -7.13 -2.74
C GLY A 198 -7.62 -7.38 -1.26
N ILE A 199 -7.96 -6.40 -0.43
CA ILE A 199 -8.11 -6.59 1.01
C ILE A 199 -9.57 -6.98 1.24
N THR A 200 -9.84 -8.27 1.38
CA THR A 200 -11.09 -8.72 2.01
C THR A 200 -10.79 -8.86 3.51
N ALA A 201 -11.14 -7.82 4.28
CA ALA A 201 -11.23 -7.94 5.73
C ALA A 201 -12.37 -8.91 6.05
N GLY A 202 -12.10 -9.88 6.92
CA GLY A 202 -13.09 -10.90 7.28
C GLY A 202 -14.22 -10.29 8.10
N SER A 203 -15.42 -10.25 7.56
CA SER A 203 -16.63 -10.35 8.37
C SER A 203 -16.85 -11.83 8.69
N GLN A 204 -16.85 -12.18 9.97
CA GLN A 204 -17.46 -13.42 10.41
C GLN A 204 -18.94 -13.38 9.99
N GLU A 205 -19.32 -14.17 8.99
CA GLU A 205 -20.70 -14.59 8.82
C GLU A 205 -21.02 -15.50 10.02
N LYS A 206 -21.73 -14.96 11.00
CA LYS A 206 -22.63 -15.76 11.83
C LYS A 206 -23.99 -15.74 11.14
N PHE A 207 -24.55 -16.92 10.92
CA PHE A 207 -26.00 -17.09 10.77
C PHE A 207 -26.73 -16.47 11.96
#